data_AF-A0A9X1Q7N4-F1
#
_entry.id   AF-A0A9X1Q7N4-F1
#
_cell.length_a   1.000
_cell.length_b   1.000
_cell.length_c   1.000
_cell.angle_alpha   90.00
_cell.angle_beta   90.00
_cell.angle_gamma   90.00
#
_symmetry.space_group_name_H-M   'P 1'
#
loop_
_entity.id
_entity.type
_entity.pdbx_description
1 polymer ?
#
loop_
_entity_poly.entity_id
_entity_poly.type
_entity_poly.pdbx_seq_one_letter_code
_entity_poly.pdbx_strand_id
1 'polypeptide(L)'
;PQPYGAQPPGGYGYPGAQQPQGGQPYGGQPQAGQPFGGGQPQAPAPAPAADFSPFWFAVPVARPLFAEDGSPTPIAELAPGTWYLAVEQRGPALVAQTQDGRRGVLQDTSGIQRG
;
A
#
# COMPACT_ATOMS: atom_id res chain seq x y z
N PRO A 1 18.59 -32.91 -27.53
CA PRO A 1 19.87 -33.00 -26.78
C PRO A 1 19.99 -31.88 -25.73
N GLN A 2 19.67 -32.22 -24.47
CA GLN A 2 20.04 -31.47 -23.25
C GLN A 2 21.55 -31.70 -22.94
N PRO A 3 22.11 -31.36 -21.75
CA PRO A 3 21.72 -30.44 -20.65
C PRO A 3 22.92 -29.61 -20.08
N TYR A 4 22.66 -28.65 -19.19
CA TYR A 4 23.41 -28.38 -17.94
C TYR A 4 22.79 -27.11 -17.32
N GLY A 5 22.35 -27.03 -16.06
CA GLY A 5 22.70 -27.81 -14.88
C GLY A 5 23.25 -26.87 -13.81
N ALA A 6 22.45 -26.69 -12.73
CA ALA A 6 22.86 -26.37 -11.36
C ALA A 6 23.43 -24.96 -11.05
N GLN A 7 23.30 -24.35 -9.86
CA GLN A 7 22.53 -24.52 -8.61
C GLN A 7 23.01 -23.36 -7.68
N PRO A 8 22.19 -22.80 -6.76
CA PRO A 8 22.64 -21.73 -5.86
C PRO A 8 23.38 -22.27 -4.62
N PRO A 9 24.44 -21.61 -4.12
CA PRO A 9 25.06 -21.98 -2.85
C PRO A 9 24.30 -21.38 -1.66
N GLY A 10 23.82 -22.26 -0.78
CA GLY A 10 23.34 -21.91 0.56
C GLY A 10 24.46 -21.58 1.54
N GLY A 11 24.12 -20.84 2.59
CA GLY A 11 25.00 -20.55 3.72
C GLY A 11 24.17 -20.36 4.99
N TYR A 12 24.38 -21.26 5.96
CA TYR A 12 23.69 -21.39 7.24
C TYR A 12 24.40 -20.61 8.37
N GLY A 13 23.65 -20.23 9.42
CA GLY A 13 24.16 -19.77 10.75
C GLY A 13 24.03 -18.25 10.96
N TYR A 14 23.52 -17.70 12.06
CA TYR A 14 23.57 -18.12 13.47
C TYR A 14 22.37 -17.57 14.28
N PRO A 15 21.93 -18.27 15.34
CA PRO A 15 21.10 -17.72 16.42
C PRO A 15 21.99 -17.08 17.49
N GLY A 16 21.88 -15.76 17.66
CA GLY A 16 22.52 -15.03 18.76
C GLY A 16 21.54 -14.80 19.89
N ALA A 17 21.58 -15.65 20.91
CA ALA A 17 20.98 -15.41 22.23
C ALA A 17 22.10 -15.07 23.22
N GLN A 18 21.99 -13.96 23.95
CA GLN A 18 22.71 -13.67 25.19
C GLN A 18 21.97 -12.57 26.00
N GLN A 19 21.57 -12.95 27.22
CA GLN A 19 21.00 -12.15 28.31
C GLN A 19 22.12 -11.40 29.11
N PRO A 20 21.93 -10.97 30.38
CA PRO A 20 21.25 -9.76 30.87
C PRO A 20 22.16 -8.89 31.80
N GLN A 21 21.86 -7.61 32.00
CA GLN A 21 22.39 -6.76 33.09
C GLN A 21 21.54 -5.47 33.09
N GLY A 22 20.90 -5.01 34.16
CA GLY A 22 21.30 -4.94 35.55
C GLY A 22 21.34 -3.45 35.92
N GLY A 23 20.42 -2.98 36.78
CA GLY A 23 20.49 -1.64 37.36
C GLY A 23 19.15 -0.89 37.47
N GLN A 24 18.44 -1.10 38.59
CA GLN A 24 17.62 -0.05 39.18
C GLN A 24 18.56 1.01 39.77
N PRO A 25 18.16 2.29 39.76
CA PRO A 25 18.08 2.95 41.05
C PRO A 25 16.79 3.73 41.25
N TYR A 26 16.42 3.71 42.52
CA TYR A 26 15.31 4.33 43.21
C TYR A 26 15.49 5.85 43.37
N GLY A 27 14.37 6.59 43.32
CA GLY A 27 14.23 7.86 44.05
C GLY A 27 13.79 9.06 43.22
N GLY A 28 12.51 9.46 43.35
CA GLY A 28 12.00 10.74 42.86
C GLY A 28 10.49 10.80 42.62
N GLN A 29 9.67 10.71 43.67
CA GLN A 29 8.28 11.21 43.69
C GLN A 29 8.28 12.68 44.19
N PRO A 30 7.18 13.44 44.13
CA PRO A 30 6.01 13.36 43.24
C PRO A 30 5.67 14.74 42.62
N GLN A 31 4.92 14.82 41.52
CA GLN A 31 4.14 16.04 41.26
C GLN A 31 2.67 15.68 41.05
N ALA A 32 1.89 16.05 42.06
CA ALA A 32 0.45 15.96 42.12
C ALA A 32 -0.18 16.90 41.09
N GLY A 33 -1.17 16.38 40.40
CA GLY A 33 -2.03 17.11 39.46
C GLY A 33 -3.15 16.21 38.95
N GLN A 34 -4.07 15.81 39.84
CA GLN A 34 -5.43 15.42 39.43
C GLN A 34 -6.30 16.70 39.39
N PRO A 35 -7.58 16.72 38.95
CA PRO A 35 -8.41 15.60 38.48
C PRO A 35 -9.42 15.92 37.33
N PHE A 36 -10.14 14.88 36.84
CA PHE A 36 -11.43 14.89 36.12
C PHE A 36 -11.58 15.57 34.73
N GLY A 37 -12.05 14.79 33.74
CA GLY A 37 -12.83 15.33 32.61
C GLY A 37 -12.77 14.52 31.30
N GLY A 38 -13.88 13.85 30.97
CA GLY A 38 -14.28 13.55 29.59
C GLY A 38 -13.53 12.43 28.85
N GLY A 39 -14.16 11.26 28.74
CA GLY A 39 -13.79 10.30 27.70
C GLY A 39 -14.05 10.91 26.32
N GLN A 40 -12.99 11.40 25.66
CA GLN A 40 -13.03 11.69 24.23
C GLN A 40 -12.82 10.37 23.49
N PRO A 41 -13.67 10.02 22.50
CA PRO A 41 -13.41 8.87 21.65
C PRO A 41 -12.10 9.10 20.91
N GLN A 42 -11.14 8.22 21.17
CA GLN A 42 -9.86 8.14 20.49
C GLN A 42 -10.15 8.01 18.99
N ALA A 43 -9.92 9.08 18.23
CA ALA A 43 -10.03 9.03 16.78
C ALA A 43 -9.11 7.91 16.28
N PRO A 44 -9.59 6.99 15.42
CA PRO A 44 -8.75 5.95 14.88
C PRO A 44 -7.57 6.61 14.18
N ALA A 45 -6.36 6.31 14.66
CA ALA A 45 -5.13 6.66 13.95
C ALA A 45 -5.26 6.11 12.51
N PRO A 46 -4.86 6.88 11.47
CA PRO A 46 -4.91 6.39 10.11
C PRO A 46 -4.12 5.07 10.06
N ALA A 47 -4.82 3.98 9.73
CA ALA A 47 -4.17 2.72 9.47
C ALA A 47 -3.11 2.95 8.36
N PRO A 48 -1.91 2.37 8.48
CA PRO A 48 -0.94 2.45 7.40
C PRO A 48 -1.63 2.00 6.12
N ALA A 49 -1.53 2.81 5.06
CA ALA A 49 -2.03 2.43 3.75
C ALA A 49 -1.44 1.04 3.45
N ALA A 50 -2.31 0.04 3.26
CA ALA A 50 -1.88 -1.31 2.95
C ALA A 50 -0.84 -1.26 1.83
N ASP A 51 0.25 -1.99 1.98
CA ASP A 51 1.37 -1.99 1.02
C ASP A 51 0.86 -2.34 -0.39
N PHE A 52 0.58 -1.30 -1.19
CA PHE A 52 0.03 -1.46 -2.53
C PHE A 52 1.12 -1.99 -3.46
N SER A 53 0.86 -3.14 -4.09
CA SER A 53 1.73 -3.69 -5.12
C SER A 53 1.13 -3.39 -6.50
N PRO A 54 1.89 -2.81 -7.43
CA PRO A 54 1.41 -2.58 -8.79
C PRO A 54 0.97 -3.88 -9.47
N PHE A 55 -0.13 -3.82 -10.22
CA PHE A 55 -0.67 -4.97 -10.94
C PHE A 55 -1.25 -4.54 -12.28
N TRP A 56 -1.25 -5.46 -13.25
CA TRP A 56 -1.89 -5.20 -14.54
C TRP A 56 -3.38 -5.46 -14.42
N PHE A 57 -4.19 -4.64 -15.08
CA PHE A 57 -5.63 -4.84 -15.13
C PHE A 57 -6.24 -4.53 -16.49
N ALA A 58 -7.41 -5.10 -16.77
CA ALA A 58 -8.21 -4.80 -17.94
C ALA A 58 -9.65 -4.45 -17.52
N VAL A 59 -10.29 -3.55 -18.26
CA VAL A 59 -11.67 -3.12 -18.02
C VAL A 59 -12.65 -3.91 -18.90
N PRO A 60 -13.87 -4.23 -18.41
CA PRO A 60 -14.87 -4.98 -19.21
C PRO A 60 -15.64 -4.10 -20.19
N VAL A 61 -15.74 -2.80 -19.90
CA VAL A 61 -16.38 -1.76 -20.72
C VAL A 61 -15.50 -0.52 -20.71
N ALA A 62 -15.67 0.37 -21.67
CA ALA A 62 -14.96 1.64 -21.71
C ALA A 62 -15.11 2.42 -20.39
N ARG A 63 -13.99 2.86 -19.78
CA ARG A 63 -14.00 3.62 -18.53
C ARG A 63 -13.27 4.95 -18.67
N PRO A 64 -13.86 6.08 -18.23
CA PRO A 64 -13.14 7.35 -18.19
C PRO A 64 -12.03 7.30 -17.15
N LEU A 65 -10.88 7.87 -17.52
CA LEU A 65 -9.76 8.12 -16.64
C LEU A 65 -9.70 9.62 -16.34
N PHE A 66 -9.68 10.00 -15.08
CA PHE A 66 -9.68 11.40 -14.64
C PHE A 66 -8.28 11.84 -14.21
N ALA A 67 -8.02 13.14 -14.21
CA ALA A 67 -6.78 13.67 -13.66
C ALA A 67 -6.69 13.41 -12.15
N GLU A 68 -5.46 13.29 -11.63
CA GLU A 68 -5.22 13.05 -10.20
C GLU A 68 -5.51 14.29 -9.33
N ASP A 69 -5.68 15.47 -9.95
CA ASP A 69 -6.01 16.77 -9.34
C ASP A 69 -7.47 16.90 -8.89
N GLY A 70 -8.30 15.89 -9.17
CA GLY A 70 -9.72 15.87 -8.81
C GLY A 70 -10.63 16.55 -9.84
N SER A 71 -10.10 16.98 -10.99
CA SER A 71 -10.91 17.50 -12.09
C SER A 71 -11.95 16.47 -12.54
N PRO A 72 -13.22 16.87 -12.76
CA PRO A 72 -14.25 15.98 -13.28
C PRO A 72 -14.12 15.74 -14.79
N THR A 73 -13.11 16.32 -15.44
CA THR A 73 -12.89 16.16 -16.89
C THR A 73 -12.04 14.91 -17.15
N PRO A 74 -12.52 13.95 -17.97
CA PRO A 74 -11.70 12.81 -18.37
C PRO A 74 -10.48 13.26 -19.18
N ILE A 75 -9.33 12.66 -18.90
CA ILE A 75 -8.06 12.88 -19.61
C ILE A 75 -7.73 11.73 -20.58
N ALA A 76 -8.40 10.58 -20.43
CA ALA A 76 -8.32 9.43 -21.32
C ALA A 76 -9.52 8.51 -21.11
N GLU A 77 -9.64 7.50 -21.97
CA GLU A 77 -10.61 6.41 -21.83
C GLU A 77 -9.86 5.08 -21.87
N LEU A 78 -10.13 4.21 -20.90
CA LEU A 78 -9.63 2.85 -20.85
C LEU A 78 -10.56 1.98 -21.69
N ALA A 79 -10.09 1.49 -22.83
CA ALA A 79 -10.83 0.58 -23.69
C ALA A 79 -10.73 -0.89 -23.21
N PRO A 80 -11.78 -1.71 -23.43
CA PRO A 80 -11.72 -3.16 -23.23
C PRO A 80 -10.63 -3.83 -24.07
N GLY A 81 -10.12 -4.97 -23.60
CA GLY A 81 -9.08 -5.75 -24.30
C GLY A 81 -7.67 -5.14 -24.23
N THR A 82 -7.52 -3.98 -23.60
CA THR A 82 -6.21 -3.35 -23.34
C THR A 82 -5.85 -3.50 -21.86
N TRP A 83 -4.59 -3.84 -21.59
CA TRP A 83 -4.05 -3.92 -20.24
C TRP A 83 -3.40 -2.60 -19.82
N TYR A 84 -3.73 -2.17 -18.61
CA TYR A 84 -3.26 -0.94 -17.96
C TYR A 84 -2.64 -1.28 -16.60
N LEU A 85 -1.69 -0.46 -16.14
CA LEU A 85 -1.00 -0.71 -14.88
C LEU A 85 -1.69 0.05 -13.75
N ALA A 86 -2.17 -0.62 -12.72
CA ALA A 86 -2.57 0.02 -11.48
C ALA A 86 -1.32 0.28 -10.63
N VAL A 87 -1.07 1.53 -10.27
CA VAL A 87 0.16 1.95 -9.55
C VAL A 87 -0.11 2.43 -8.14
N GLU A 88 -1.35 2.78 -7.81
CA GLU A 88 -1.77 3.21 -6.48
C GLU A 88 -3.26 2.91 -6.27
N GLN A 89 -3.67 2.71 -5.02
CA GLN A 89 -5.07 2.61 -4.62
C GLN A 89 -5.50 3.86 -3.86
N ARG A 90 -6.51 4.57 -4.39
CA ARG A 90 -7.09 5.78 -3.80
C ARG A 90 -8.51 5.50 -3.31
N GLY A 91 -8.61 4.94 -2.10
CA GLY A 91 -9.88 4.46 -1.57
C GLY A 91 -10.46 3.34 -2.44
N PRO A 92 -11.68 3.49 -3.00
CA PRO A 92 -12.23 2.52 -3.95
C PRO A 92 -11.66 2.66 -5.37
N ALA A 93 -11.02 3.80 -5.69
CA ALA A 93 -10.48 4.08 -7.01
C ALA A 93 -9.04 3.56 -7.16
N LEU A 94 -8.59 3.44 -8.40
CA LEU A 94 -7.20 3.09 -8.74
C LEU A 94 -6.55 4.22 -9.52
N VAL A 95 -5.27 4.49 -9.25
CA VAL A 95 -4.46 5.25 -10.19
C VAL A 95 -3.96 4.28 -11.25
N ALA A 96 -4.37 4.51 -12.49
CA ALA A 96 -3.95 3.73 -13.64
C ALA A 96 -2.92 4.51 -14.45
N GLN A 97 -1.92 3.79 -14.93
CA GLN A 97 -0.98 4.25 -15.94
C GLN A 97 -1.29 3.57 -17.27
N THR A 98 -1.57 4.36 -18.29
CA THR A 98 -1.75 3.91 -19.66
C THR A 98 -0.41 3.66 -20.34
N GLN A 99 -0.42 2.91 -21.44
CA GLN A 99 0.81 2.53 -22.16
C GLN A 99 1.55 3.72 -22.79
N ASP A 100 0.84 4.81 -23.07
CA ASP A 100 1.41 6.09 -23.51
C ASP A 100 2.02 6.92 -22.36
N GLY A 101 2.03 6.38 -21.13
CA GLY A 101 2.61 7.00 -19.95
C GLY A 101 1.67 7.93 -19.19
N ARG A 102 0.44 8.16 -19.68
CA ARG A 102 -0.54 9.00 -18.98
C ARG A 102 -1.00 8.32 -17.69
N ARG A 103 -1.07 9.09 -16.61
CA ARG A 103 -1.58 8.63 -15.31
C ARG A 103 -2.87 9.34 -14.97
N GLY A 104 -3.80 8.61 -14.38
CA GLY A 104 -5.05 9.18 -13.91
C GLY A 104 -5.81 8.24 -12.99
N VAL A 105 -6.91 8.73 -12.44
CA VAL A 105 -7.76 8.02 -11.50
C VAL A 105 -8.90 7.34 -12.23
N LEU A 106 -8.96 6.01 -12.11
CA LEU A 106 -10.10 5.19 -12.49
C LEU A 106 -11.05 5.08 -11.30
N GLN A 107 -12.20 5.76 -11.41
CA GLN A 107 -13.22 5.79 -10.36
C GLN A 107 -14.05 4.50 -10.32
N ASP A 108 -14.37 3.93 -11.48
CA ASP A 108 -15.17 2.70 -11.58
C ASP A 108 -14.27 1.49 -11.83
N THR A 109 -13.94 0.79 -10.75
CA THR A 109 -13.14 -0.44 -10.76
C THR A 109 -14.01 -1.69 -10.83
N SER A 110 -15.31 -1.56 -11.14
CA SER A 110 -16.24 -2.69 -11.15
C SER A 110 -15.94 -3.61 -12.33
N GLY A 111 -15.73 -4.90 -12.03
CA GLY A 111 -15.51 -5.94 -13.02
C GLY A 111 -14.14 -5.91 -13.70
N ILE A 112 -13.16 -5.16 -13.16
CA ILE A 112 -11.79 -5.20 -13.70
C ILE A 112 -11.19 -6.60 -13.54
N GLN A 113 -10.47 -7.06 -14.56
CA GLN A 113 -9.63 -8.25 -14.47
C GLN A 113 -8.27 -7.83 -13.95
N ARG A 114 -7.65 -8.61 -13.06
CA ARG A 114 -6.31 -8.34 -12.51
C ARG A 114 -5.36 -9.48 -12.88
N GLY A 115 -4.10 -9.17 -13.15
CA GLY A 115 -3.05 -10.12 -13.52
C GLY A 115 -1.66 -9.67 -13.10
#